data_AF-A0A6J7JMY0-F1
#
_entry.id   AF-A0A6J7JMY0-F1
#
_cell.length_a   1.000
_cell.length_b   1.000
_cell.length_c   1.000
_cell.angle_alpha   90.00
_cell.angle_beta   90.00
_cell.angle_gamma   90.00
#
_symmetry.space_group_name_H-M   'P 1'
#
loop_
_entity.id
_entity.type
_entity.pdbx_description
1 polymer ?
#
loop_
_entity_poly.entity_id
_entity_poly.type
_entity_poly.pdbx_seq_one_letter_code
_entity_poly.pdbx_strand_id
1 'polypeptide(L)'
;MKRWQSYTHGLRSGAPRNLQSAANAILPINTIWYCLGKISEVMRPRGSFYATFFRGPDAADRFRFMREPVLEGRVAVHTFADENPYHYSADDFRRMCSIIPLSFEDIGEWGHPRHQQMIAFTRT
;
A
#
# COMPACT_ATOMS: atom_id res chain seq x y z
N MET A 1 16.32 13.97 -12.25
CA MET A 1 15.40 14.65 -11.32
C MET A 1 13.99 14.62 -11.94
N LYS A 2 13.18 13.57 -11.69
CA LYS A 2 11.86 13.43 -12.32
C LYS A 2 10.79 14.01 -11.39
N ARG A 3 10.10 15.02 -11.91
CA ARG A 3 9.06 15.84 -11.28
C ARG A 3 7.79 14.99 -11.13
N TRP A 4 7.23 14.92 -9.92
CA TRP A 4 5.97 14.24 -9.64
C TRP A 4 4.80 15.03 -10.24
N GLN A 5 3.96 14.39 -11.06
CA GLN A 5 2.71 14.97 -11.54
C GLN A 5 1.58 14.61 -10.57
N SER A 6 0.93 15.65 -10.04
CA SER A 6 -0.29 15.55 -9.25
C SER A 6 -1.45 15.16 -10.17
N TYR A 7 -1.99 13.95 -10.02
CA TYR A 7 -3.22 13.55 -10.68
C TYR A 7 -4.42 14.06 -9.87
N THR A 8 -4.95 15.21 -10.29
CA THR A 8 -6.27 15.68 -9.85
C THR A 8 -7.16 15.77 -11.08
N HIS A 9 -7.90 14.71 -11.38
CA HIS A 9 -9.14 14.80 -12.16
C HIS A 9 -10.10 13.72 -11.64
N GLY A 10 -11.22 14.15 -11.05
CA GLY A 10 -12.44 13.33 -10.98
C GLY A 10 -12.84 12.66 -9.66
N LEU A 11 -12.18 12.91 -8.52
CA LEU A 11 -12.67 12.35 -7.24
C LEU A 11 -13.61 13.32 -6.54
N ARG A 12 -14.86 12.87 -6.42
CA ARG A 12 -15.91 13.50 -5.60
C ARG A 12 -15.38 13.81 -4.20
N SER A 13 -15.81 14.96 -3.70
CA SER A 13 -15.56 15.55 -2.39
C SER A 13 -15.25 14.54 -1.27
N GLY A 14 -14.02 14.54 -0.75
CA GLY A 14 -13.71 13.85 0.51
C GLY A 14 -12.23 13.56 0.80
N ALA A 15 -11.35 13.52 -0.21
CA ALA A 15 -9.96 13.12 0.04
C ALA A 15 -9.19 14.19 0.87
N PRO A 16 -8.57 13.83 2.01
CA PRO A 16 -7.82 14.78 2.83
C PRO A 16 -6.59 15.30 2.07
N ARG A 17 -6.38 16.61 2.15
CA ARG A 17 -5.38 17.41 1.40
C ARG A 17 -3.90 17.05 1.60
N ASN A 18 -3.56 15.99 2.34
CA ASN A 18 -2.20 15.60 2.69
C ASN A 18 -1.91 14.12 2.39
N LEU A 19 -2.17 13.64 1.16
CA LEU A 19 -1.76 12.29 0.74
C LEU A 19 -0.23 12.25 0.56
N GLN A 20 0.51 11.93 1.62
CA GLN A 20 1.83 11.34 1.46
C GLN A 20 1.62 9.86 1.11
N SER A 21 1.70 9.53 -0.17
CA SER A 21 1.67 8.14 -0.66
C SER A 21 3.09 7.60 -0.72
N ALA A 22 3.47 6.66 0.16
CA ALA A 22 4.80 6.03 0.07
C ALA A 22 4.84 4.60 0.62
N ALA A 23 4.09 3.67 0.02
CA ALA A 23 4.61 2.32 -0.14
C ALA A 23 4.45 1.97 -1.62
N ASN A 24 5.55 1.58 -2.24
CA ASN A 24 5.55 1.05 -3.58
C ASN A 24 5.73 -0.46 -3.45
N ALA A 25 4.95 -1.24 -4.20
CA ALA A 25 5.03 -2.70 -4.24
C ALA A 25 6.34 -3.27 -4.84
N ILE A 26 7.44 -2.54 -4.69
CA ILE A 26 8.80 -2.86 -5.13
C ILE A 26 9.75 -3.10 -3.95
N LEU A 27 9.30 -2.86 -2.71
CA LEU A 27 10.11 -2.98 -1.50
C LEU A 27 9.75 -4.29 -0.79
N PRO A 28 10.72 -5.10 -0.34
CA PRO A 28 10.42 -6.30 0.44
C PRO A 28 9.83 -5.96 1.81
N ILE A 29 9.14 -6.93 2.42
CA ILE A 29 8.35 -6.73 3.65
C ILE A 29 9.18 -6.16 4.81
N ASN A 30 10.43 -6.58 4.98
CA ASN A 30 11.31 -6.07 6.04
C ASN A 30 11.61 -4.57 5.87
N THR A 31 11.76 -4.11 4.61
CA THR A 31 11.96 -2.70 4.32
C THR A 31 10.69 -1.90 4.60
N ILE A 32 9.52 -2.41 4.22
CA ILE A 32 8.23 -1.78 4.54
C ILE A 32 8.07 -1.63 6.04
N TRP A 33 8.33 -2.69 6.81
CA TRP A 33 8.20 -2.67 8.26
C TRP A 33 9.12 -1.64 8.91
N TYR A 34 10.39 -1.60 8.50
CA TYR A 34 11.35 -0.60 8.96
C TYR A 34 10.85 0.82 8.66
N CYS A 35 10.39 1.08 7.43
CA CYS A 35 9.85 2.38 7.03
C CYS A 35 8.63 2.77 7.85
N LEU A 36 7.68 1.85 8.10
CA LEU A 36 6.52 2.11 8.95
C LEU A 36 6.93 2.45 10.39
N GLY A 37 7.94 1.77 10.93
CA GLY A 37 8.54 2.11 12.22
C GLY A 37 9.05 3.56 12.24
N LYS A 38 9.88 3.95 11.27
CA LYS A 38 10.39 5.33 11.16
C LYS A 38 9.29 6.36 10.96
N ILE A 39 8.27 6.05 10.15
CA ILE A 39 7.12 6.91 9.92
C ILE A 39 6.35 7.12 11.24
N SER A 40 6.17 6.08 12.04
CA SER A 40 5.47 6.18 13.32
C SER A 40 6.15 7.13 14.32
N GLU A 41 7.47 7.32 14.24
CA GLU A 41 8.21 8.24 15.10
C GLU A 41 7.93 9.72 14.79
N VAL A 42 7.57 10.03 13.53
CA VAL A 42 7.38 11.42 13.05
C VAL A 42 5.92 11.79 12.81
N MET A 43 5.00 10.82 12.84
CA MET A 43 3.58 11.06 12.71
C MET A 43 3.00 11.70 13.98
N ARG A 44 2.19 12.75 13.79
CA ARG A 44 1.36 13.30 14.87
C ARG A 44 0.41 12.23 15.40
N PRO A 45 0.02 12.26 16.70
CA PRO A 45 -1.03 11.40 17.22
C PRO A 45 -2.30 11.48 16.36
N ARG A 46 -2.89 10.32 16.04
CA ARG A 46 -4.05 10.20 15.14
C ARG A 46 -3.83 10.72 13.72
N GLY A 47 -2.58 11.02 13.35
CA GLY A 47 -2.21 11.29 11.96
C GLY A 47 -2.40 10.03 11.12
N SER A 48 -2.69 10.21 9.83
CA SER A 48 -2.86 9.12 8.88
C SER A 48 -1.83 9.19 7.76
N PHE A 49 -1.34 8.03 7.35
CA PHE A 49 -0.42 7.82 6.25
C PHE A 49 -1.03 6.82 5.28
N TYR A 50 -1.07 7.14 3.99
CA TYR A 50 -1.74 6.31 2.99
C TYR A 50 -0.70 5.63 2.11
N ALA A 51 -0.96 4.40 1.72
CA ALA A 51 -0.08 3.64 0.86
C ALA A 51 -0.88 2.76 -0.11
N THR A 52 -0.21 2.33 -1.16
CA THR A 52 -0.78 1.46 -2.19
C THR A 52 0.02 0.18 -2.32
N PHE A 53 -0.64 -0.95 -2.55
CA PHE A 53 0.01 -2.25 -2.65
C PHE A 53 -0.78 -3.19 -3.56
N PHE A 54 -0.15 -4.24 -4.05
CA PHE A 54 -0.87 -5.34 -4.67
C PHE A 54 -1.37 -6.28 -3.58
N ARG A 55 -2.66 -6.61 -3.61
CA ARG A 55 -3.27 -7.48 -2.60
C ARG A 55 -3.02 -8.93 -2.91
N GLY A 56 -2.35 -9.60 -1.98
CA GLY A 56 -2.18 -11.04 -1.92
C GLY A 56 -3.28 -11.74 -1.11
N PRO A 57 -3.41 -13.07 -1.22
CA PRO A 57 -4.31 -13.84 -0.36
C PRO A 57 -3.77 -13.92 1.08
N ASP A 58 -4.67 -14.07 2.05
CA ASP A 58 -4.30 -14.24 3.47
C ASP A 58 -3.89 -15.69 3.84
N ALA A 59 -4.00 -16.64 2.91
CA ALA A 59 -3.87 -18.07 3.17
C ALA A 59 -2.56 -18.69 2.65
N ALA A 60 -2.45 -20.02 2.75
CA ALA A 60 -1.26 -20.80 2.37
C ALA A 60 -0.86 -20.64 0.89
N ASP A 61 -1.77 -20.16 0.04
CA ASP A 61 -1.54 -19.87 -1.37
C ASP A 61 -0.84 -18.53 -1.62
N ARG A 62 -0.48 -17.76 -0.59
CA ARG A 62 0.28 -16.50 -0.70
C ARG A 62 1.60 -16.59 -1.47
N PHE A 63 2.20 -17.76 -1.60
CA PHE A 63 3.44 -17.92 -2.38
C PHE A 63 3.19 -18.21 -3.86
N ARG A 64 1.94 -18.29 -4.30
CA ARG A 64 1.61 -18.36 -5.73
C ARG A 64 1.69 -16.97 -6.34
N PHE A 65 2.24 -16.88 -7.54
CA PHE A 65 2.17 -15.64 -8.29
C PHE A 65 0.71 -15.28 -8.58
N MET A 66 0.41 -13.99 -8.58
CA MET A 66 -0.90 -13.47 -8.95
C MET A 66 -0.80 -12.68 -10.24
N ARG A 67 -1.85 -12.72 -11.06
CA ARG A 67 -1.94 -11.90 -12.27
C ARG A 67 -2.88 -10.73 -12.03
N GLU A 68 -2.31 -9.53 -12.04
CA GLU A 68 -3.07 -8.30 -11.88
C GLU A 68 -3.70 -7.87 -13.21
N PRO A 69 -4.96 -7.41 -13.20
CA PRO A 69 -5.68 -7.04 -14.40
C PRO A 69 -5.06 -5.79 -15.07
N VAL A 70 -5.21 -5.74 -16.38
CA VAL A 70 -4.93 -4.56 -17.18
C VAL A 70 -6.06 -3.57 -16.99
N LEU A 71 -5.77 -2.45 -16.34
CA LEU A 71 -6.65 -1.29 -16.38
C LEU A 71 -6.03 -0.24 -17.32
N GLU A 72 -6.89 0.50 -18.01
CA GLU A 72 -6.51 1.67 -18.81
C GLU A 72 -5.39 1.42 -19.84
N GLY A 73 -5.37 0.24 -20.46
CA GLY A 73 -4.40 -0.10 -21.53
C GLY A 73 -2.97 -0.36 -21.04
N ARG A 74 -2.76 -0.61 -19.75
CA ARG A 74 -1.45 -1.00 -19.20
C ARG A 74 -1.11 -2.48 -19.47
N VAL A 75 0.13 -2.89 -19.21
CA VAL A 75 0.52 -4.30 -19.32
C VAL A 75 0.13 -5.03 -18.03
N ALA A 76 -0.38 -6.26 -18.16
CA ALA A 76 -0.68 -7.13 -17.03
C ALA A 76 0.61 -7.39 -16.25
N VAL A 77 0.51 -7.49 -14.92
CA VAL A 77 1.69 -7.69 -14.07
C VAL A 77 1.51 -8.94 -13.26
N HIS A 78 2.56 -9.76 -13.18
CA HIS A 78 2.63 -10.83 -12.20
C HIS A 78 3.24 -10.30 -10.92
N THR A 79 2.62 -10.61 -9.79
CA THR A 79 3.10 -10.22 -8.46
C THR A 79 3.41 -11.46 -7.64
N PHE A 80 4.37 -11.34 -6.73
CA PHE A 80 4.94 -12.44 -5.96
C PHE A 80 5.06 -12.05 -4.48
N ALA A 81 5.13 -13.02 -3.58
CA ALA A 81 5.33 -12.71 -2.15
C ALA A 81 6.81 -12.41 -1.82
N ASP A 82 7.73 -12.93 -2.61
CA ASP A 82 9.17 -12.99 -2.33
C ASP A 82 10.05 -12.30 -3.39
N GLU A 83 9.49 -11.89 -4.52
CA GLU A 83 10.18 -11.11 -5.54
C GLU A 83 9.38 -9.91 -6.05
N ASN A 84 10.08 -8.91 -6.59
CA ASN A 84 9.48 -7.73 -7.20
C ASN A 84 8.90 -8.10 -8.57
N PRO A 85 7.64 -7.75 -8.89
CA PRO A 85 6.67 -6.97 -8.10
C PRO A 85 6.04 -7.72 -6.93
N TYR A 86 6.02 -7.11 -5.74
CA TYR A 86 5.53 -7.76 -4.53
C TYR A 86 4.01 -7.67 -4.37
N HIS A 87 3.38 -8.65 -3.73
CA HIS A 87 2.04 -8.53 -3.14
C HIS A 87 2.05 -8.81 -1.63
N TYR A 88 1.08 -8.25 -0.91
CA TYR A 88 0.94 -8.37 0.54
C TYR A 88 -0.49 -8.67 0.95
N SER A 89 -0.63 -9.43 2.04
CA SER A 89 -1.93 -9.74 2.62
C SER A 89 -2.29 -8.76 3.74
N ALA A 90 -3.55 -8.74 4.18
CA ALA A 90 -3.95 -7.94 5.33
C ALA A 90 -3.31 -8.48 6.62
N ASP A 91 -3.10 -9.79 6.70
CA ASP A 91 -2.39 -10.46 7.79
C ASP A 91 -0.93 -9.98 7.94
N ASP A 92 -0.24 -9.68 6.83
CA ASP A 92 1.11 -9.10 6.86
C ASP A 92 1.11 -7.74 7.58
N PHE A 93 0.19 -6.85 7.21
CA PHE A 93 0.07 -5.53 7.83
C PHE A 93 -0.37 -5.61 9.29
N ARG A 94 -1.26 -6.54 9.63
CA ARG A 94 -1.65 -6.79 11.03
C ARG A 94 -0.48 -7.26 11.89
N ARG A 95 0.39 -8.13 11.38
CA ARG A 95 1.61 -8.54 12.10
C ARG A 95 2.60 -7.40 12.23
N MET A 96 2.80 -6.59 11.19
CA MET A 96 3.69 -5.43 11.27
C MET A 96 3.21 -4.42 12.32
N CYS A 97 1.90 -4.13 12.34
CA CYS A 97 1.26 -3.17 13.23
C CYS A 97 1.10 -3.67 14.68
N SER A 98 1.31 -4.96 14.97
CA SER A 98 1.14 -5.47 16.34
C SER A 98 2.26 -5.06 17.31
N ILE A 99 3.40 -4.59 16.80
CA ILE A 99 4.58 -4.20 17.60
C ILE A 99 5.07 -2.78 17.34
N ILE A 100 4.42 -2.04 16.45
CA ILE A 100 4.73 -0.63 16.18
C ILE A 100 3.48 0.20 16.48
N PRO A 101 3.61 1.49 16.81
CA PRO A 101 2.49 2.23 17.37
C PRO A 101 1.65 2.86 16.24
N LEU A 102 1.22 2.01 15.32
CA LEU A 102 0.34 2.27 14.19
C LEU A 102 -0.81 1.24 14.22
N SER A 103 -2.01 1.68 13.90
CA SER A 103 -3.09 0.81 13.43
C SER A 103 -3.21 0.93 11.92
N PHE A 104 -3.93 0.02 11.27
CA PHE A 104 -4.22 0.14 9.85
C PHE A 104 -5.69 -0.12 9.55
N GLU A 105 -6.15 0.48 8.45
CA GLU A 105 -7.43 0.26 7.80
C GLU A 105 -7.15 -0.08 6.34
N ASP A 106 -7.69 -1.21 5.91
CA ASP A 106 -7.65 -1.64 4.52
C ASP A 106 -8.80 -1.01 3.74
N ILE A 107 -8.48 0.02 2.94
CA ILE A 107 -9.45 0.78 2.16
C ILE A 107 -9.89 0.00 0.91
N GLY A 108 -9.03 -0.90 0.40
CA GLY A 108 -9.33 -1.71 -0.77
C GLY A 108 -9.27 -0.91 -2.08
N GLU A 109 -10.26 -1.13 -2.95
CA GLU A 109 -10.28 -0.56 -4.29
C GLU A 109 -10.55 0.94 -4.27
N TRP A 110 -9.77 1.68 -5.04
CA TRP A 110 -9.92 3.14 -5.18
C TRP A 110 -9.71 3.62 -6.62
N GLY A 111 -9.66 2.69 -7.58
CA GLY A 111 -9.48 2.98 -9.01
C GLY A 111 -8.03 3.21 -9.44
N HIS A 112 -7.04 2.61 -8.77
CA HIS A 112 -5.64 2.74 -9.22
C HIS A 112 -5.44 2.11 -10.62
N PRO A 113 -4.76 2.76 -11.57
CA PRO A 113 -4.55 2.24 -12.94
C PRO A 113 -3.80 0.90 -13.03
N ARG A 114 -3.18 0.46 -11.94
CA ARG A 114 -2.50 -0.85 -11.86
C ARG A 114 -3.20 -1.82 -10.92
N HIS A 115 -4.47 -1.59 -10.56
CA HIS A 115 -5.22 -2.46 -9.64
C HIS A 115 -4.59 -2.59 -8.23
N GLN A 116 -3.82 -1.57 -7.82
CA GLN A 116 -3.30 -1.53 -6.45
C GLN A 116 -4.39 -1.08 -5.49
N GLN A 117 -4.47 -1.78 -4.37
CA GLN A 117 -5.37 -1.47 -3.27
C GLN A 117 -4.76 -0.36 -2.41
N MET A 118 -5.61 0.36 -1.68
CA MET A 118 -5.20 1.39 -0.73
C MET A 118 -5.28 0.88 0.72
N ILE A 119 -4.33 1.31 1.53
CA ILE A 119 -4.30 1.09 2.98
C ILE A 119 -4.01 2.42 3.66
N ALA A 120 -4.63 2.65 4.82
CA ALA A 120 -4.37 3.79 5.68
C ALA A 120 -3.78 3.31 7.01
N PHE A 121 -2.62 3.84 7.38
CA PHE A 121 -2.01 3.66 8.69
C PHE A 121 -2.32 4.86 9.57
N THR A 122 -2.71 4.64 10.82
CA THR A 122 -3.02 5.71 11.78
C THR A 122 -2.14 5.59 13.02
N ARG A 123 -1.56 6.71 13.47
CA ARG A 123 -0.74 6.75 14.69
C ARG A 123 -1.63 6.56 15.94
N THR A 124 -1.40 5.47 16.67
CA THR A 124 -2.11 5.10 17.91
C THR A 124 -1.57 5.80 19.14
#